data_AF-A0A0W1RW61-F1
#
_entry.id   AF-A0A0W1RW61-F1
#
_cell.length_a   1.000
_cell.length_b   1.000
_cell.length_c   1.000
_cell.angle_alpha   90.00
_cell.angle_beta   90.00
_cell.angle_gamma   90.00
#
_symmetry.space_group_name_H-M   'P 1'
#
loop_
_entity.id
_entity.type
_entity.pdbx_description
1 polymer ?
#
loop_
_entity_poly.entity_id
_entity_poly.type
_entity_poly.pdbx_seq_one_letter_code
_entity_poly.pdbx_strand_id
1 'polypeptide(L)'
;MAGKSDSHDGQFVIQLHDASQRHYDFRLEVDGALKSWAVPKGPSTDPAEKRLAIEVEDHETDYADFEGVIPEGNYGAGTVMVWDRGSYRNLSDDTPMSEGLEKGLVEVWLDGEKLGGGYALKRIQGGDKPQWLLIKMRDEAADARRNPVSTETKSVKSGRSLDEIRREEAST
;
A
#
# COMPACT_ATOMS: atom_id res chain seq x y z
N MET A 1 29.14 -19.41 -10.56
CA MET A 1 27.87 -18.71 -10.78
C MET A 1 27.13 -18.71 -9.45
N ALA A 2 27.35 -17.70 -8.60
CA ALA A 2 26.62 -17.58 -7.34
C ALA A 2 25.29 -16.88 -7.64
N GLY A 3 24.16 -17.49 -7.24
CA GLY A 3 22.84 -16.90 -7.39
C GLY A 3 22.76 -15.59 -6.61
N LYS A 4 22.26 -14.52 -7.25
CA LYS A 4 21.83 -13.32 -6.55
C LYS A 4 20.76 -13.75 -5.54
N SER A 5 21.00 -13.52 -4.26
CA SER A 5 19.96 -13.64 -3.25
C SER A 5 18.82 -12.68 -3.63
N ASP A 6 17.58 -13.17 -3.63
CA ASP A 6 16.36 -12.35 -3.65
C ASP A 6 16.24 -11.59 -2.31
N SER A 7 17.17 -10.67 -2.05
CA SER A 7 17.14 -9.82 -0.87
C SER A 7 16.04 -8.79 -1.06
N HIS A 8 15.06 -8.84 -0.17
CA HIS A 8 14.01 -7.84 -0.05
C HIS A 8 14.50 -6.68 0.81
N ASP A 9 14.10 -5.46 0.47
CA ASP A 9 14.54 -4.25 1.18
C ASP A 9 13.64 -3.89 2.36
N GLY A 10 12.39 -4.34 2.34
CA GLY A 10 11.43 -4.12 3.43
C GLY A 10 10.08 -4.78 3.16
N GLN A 11 9.17 -4.69 4.12
CA GLN A 11 7.79 -5.12 3.93
C GLN A 11 6.94 -4.00 3.31
N PHE A 12 5.87 -4.40 2.63
CA PHE A 12 4.79 -3.50 2.27
C PHE A 12 3.45 -4.06 2.74
N VAL A 13 2.51 -3.15 2.96
CA VAL A 13 1.13 -3.50 3.26
C VAL A 13 0.20 -2.55 2.53
N ILE A 14 -0.95 -3.08 2.12
CA ILE A 14 -2.06 -2.30 1.61
C ILE A 14 -3.26 -2.62 2.48
N GLN A 15 -3.72 -1.64 3.26
CA GLN A 15 -4.91 -1.76 4.08
C GLN A 15 -6.11 -1.14 3.35
N LEU A 16 -7.21 -1.88 3.26
CA LEU A 16 -8.48 -1.30 2.84
C LEU A 16 -9.15 -0.68 4.06
N HIS A 17 -9.41 0.62 4.00
CA HIS A 17 -9.95 1.40 5.09
C HIS A 17 -11.32 1.94 4.73
N ASP A 18 -12.36 1.41 5.37
CA ASP A 18 -13.74 1.86 5.26
C ASP A 18 -14.06 2.89 6.36
N ALA A 19 -13.53 4.10 6.17
CA ALA A 19 -13.78 5.28 6.99
C ALA A 19 -14.93 6.12 6.38
N SER A 20 -14.99 7.43 6.71
CA SER A 20 -15.95 8.36 6.09
C SER A 20 -15.92 8.34 4.55
N GLN A 21 -14.73 8.13 3.98
CA GLN A 21 -14.56 7.72 2.60
C GLN A 21 -13.70 6.46 2.55
N ARG A 22 -14.16 5.47 1.79
CA ARG A 22 -13.41 4.27 1.52
C ARG A 22 -12.15 4.59 0.71
N HIS A 23 -10.99 4.15 1.21
CA HIS A 23 -9.69 4.31 0.55
C HIS A 23 -8.78 3.12 0.87
N TYR A 24 -7.62 3.08 0.24
CA TYR A 24 -6.59 2.08 0.51
C TYR A 24 -5.34 2.78 1.03
N ASP A 25 -4.87 2.42 2.21
CA ASP A 25 -3.61 2.88 2.75
C ASP A 25 -2.48 2.00 2.21
N PHE A 26 -1.67 2.55 1.30
CA PHE A 26 -0.47 1.92 0.76
C PHE A 26 0.73 2.30 1.63
N ARG A 27 1.49 1.31 2.11
CA ARG A 27 2.59 1.55 3.04
C ARG A 27 3.84 0.77 2.66
N LEU A 28 5.00 1.40 2.84
CA LEU A 28 6.33 0.81 2.67
C LEU A 28 7.12 0.99 3.96
N GLU A 29 7.71 -0.09 4.48
CA GLU A 29 8.65 0.01 5.61
C GLU A 29 9.98 0.60 5.13
N VAL A 30 10.32 1.79 5.61
CA VAL A 30 11.58 2.47 5.31
C VAL A 30 12.16 3.02 6.62
N ASP A 31 13.41 2.70 6.90
CA ASP A 31 14.15 3.20 8.07
C ASP A 31 13.40 3.00 9.41
N GLY A 32 12.71 1.86 9.56
CA GLY A 32 12.01 1.48 10.79
C GLY A 32 10.62 2.08 10.97
N ALA A 33 10.04 2.69 9.94
CA ALA A 33 8.67 3.20 9.96
C ALA A 33 7.90 2.88 8.66
N LEU A 34 6.57 2.80 8.74
CA LEU A 34 5.71 2.64 7.59
C LEU A 34 5.42 4.01 6.96
N LYS A 35 6.14 4.33 5.89
CA LYS A 35 5.85 5.46 5.02
C LYS A 35 4.53 5.19 4.30
N SER A 36 3.58 6.12 4.41
CA SER A 36 2.16 5.82 4.20
C SER A 36 1.47 6.80 3.26
N TRP A 37 0.60 6.26 2.40
CA TRP A 37 -0.23 7.03 1.48
C TRP A 37 -1.66 6.53 1.43
N ALA A 38 -2.63 7.42 1.60
CA ALA A 38 -4.03 7.15 1.31
C ALA A 38 -4.28 7.20 -0.20
N VAL A 39 -4.78 6.12 -0.78
CA VAL A 39 -5.07 5.95 -2.21
C VAL A 39 -6.59 5.78 -2.39
N PRO A 40 -7.36 6.86 -2.65
CA PRO A 40 -8.83 6.81 -2.60
C PRO A 40 -9.48 5.77 -3.51
N LYS A 41 -8.91 5.56 -4.71
CA LYS A 41 -9.42 4.57 -5.67
C LYS A 41 -8.75 3.20 -5.54
N GLY A 42 -7.76 3.05 -4.67
CA GLY A 42 -6.87 1.90 -4.61
C GLY A 42 -5.83 1.86 -5.73
N PRO A 43 -4.87 0.91 -5.65
CA PRO A 43 -3.86 0.67 -6.67
C PRO A 43 -4.48 0.15 -7.97
N SER A 44 -3.76 0.29 -9.09
CA SER A 44 -4.14 -0.28 -10.38
C SER A 44 -3.10 -1.27 -10.86
N THR A 45 -3.51 -2.22 -11.70
CA THR A 45 -2.60 -3.07 -12.49
C THR A 45 -2.44 -2.58 -13.94
N ASP A 46 -3.12 -1.48 -14.31
CA ASP A 46 -2.98 -0.81 -15.60
C ASP A 46 -1.89 0.28 -15.56
N PRO A 47 -0.80 0.18 -16.34
CA PRO A 47 0.23 1.22 -16.44
C PRO A 47 -0.26 2.56 -17.01
N ALA A 48 -1.42 2.60 -17.66
CA ALA A 48 -2.03 3.84 -18.15
C ALA A 48 -2.77 4.61 -17.05
N GLU A 49 -3.15 3.95 -15.95
CA GLU A 49 -3.86 4.59 -14.86
C GLU A 49 -2.92 5.20 -13.82
N LYS A 50 -3.14 6.49 -13.52
CA LYS A 50 -2.42 7.22 -12.48
C LYS A 50 -3.32 7.33 -11.26
N ARG A 51 -2.96 6.68 -10.16
CA ARG A 51 -3.74 6.71 -8.91
C ARG A 51 -3.19 7.79 -8.00
N LEU A 52 -4.06 8.72 -7.56
CA LEU A 52 -3.69 9.71 -6.55
C LEU A 52 -3.36 8.98 -5.24
N ALA A 53 -2.21 9.29 -4.66
CA ALA A 53 -1.73 8.84 -3.37
C ALA A 53 -1.45 10.08 -2.52
N ILE A 54 -2.15 10.24 -1.40
CA ILE A 54 -2.01 11.38 -0.50
C ILE A 54 -1.12 10.92 0.65
N GLU A 55 0.02 11.56 0.85
CA GLU A 55 0.94 11.23 1.95
C GLU A 55 0.25 11.53 3.29
N VAL A 56 0.34 10.57 4.21
CA VAL A 56 -0.21 10.66 5.57
C VAL A 56 0.91 10.37 6.58
N GLU A 57 0.61 10.52 7.87
CA GLU A 57 1.58 10.30 8.94
C GLU A 57 2.21 8.90 8.86
N ASP A 58 3.47 8.81 9.28
CA ASP A 58 4.16 7.53 9.41
C ASP A 58 3.46 6.66 10.47
N HIS A 59 3.48 5.34 10.26
CA HIS A 59 2.93 4.38 11.22
C HIS A 59 4.05 3.48 11.76
N GLU A 60 3.88 2.98 12.97
CA GLU A 60 4.77 1.95 13.52
C GLU A 60 4.68 0.66 12.67
N THR A 61 5.78 -0.08 12.57
CA THR A 61 5.87 -1.30 11.76
C THR A 61 4.84 -2.36 12.15
N ASP A 62 4.55 -2.50 13.44
CA ASP A 62 3.54 -3.44 13.96
C ASP A 62 2.13 -3.14 13.44
N TYR A 63 1.87 -1.90 13.00
CA TYR A 63 0.59 -1.51 12.41
C TYR A 63 0.32 -2.20 11.05
N ALA A 64 1.35 -2.76 10.41
CA ALA A 64 1.19 -3.51 9.17
C ALA A 64 0.25 -4.73 9.34
N ASP A 65 0.19 -5.29 10.55
CA ASP A 65 -0.70 -6.39 10.86
C ASP A 65 -2.06 -5.95 11.43
N PHE A 66 -2.31 -4.66 11.61
CA PHE A 66 -3.58 -4.19 12.18
C PHE A 66 -4.76 -4.50 11.23
N GLU A 67 -5.78 -5.17 11.77
CA GLU A 67 -7.05 -5.48 11.14
C GLU A 67 -8.14 -5.45 12.21
N GLY A 68 -9.19 -4.65 12.03
CA GLY A 68 -10.22 -4.45 13.05
C GLY A 68 -11.05 -3.19 12.82
N VAL A 69 -11.69 -2.70 13.88
CA VAL A 69 -12.51 -1.48 13.87
C VAL A 69 -11.85 -0.40 14.72
N ILE A 70 -11.59 0.75 14.12
CA ILE A 70 -11.16 1.96 14.83
C ILE A 70 -12.42 2.68 15.32
N PRO A 71 -12.59 2.89 16.64
CA PRO A 71 -13.82 3.45 17.19
C PRO A 71 -14.09 4.87 16.71
N GLU A 72 -15.38 5.23 16.60
CA GLU A 72 -15.80 6.60 16.27
C GLU A 72 -15.19 7.64 17.21
N GLY A 73 -14.88 8.82 16.66
CA GLY A 73 -14.22 9.91 17.39
C GLY A 73 -12.69 9.82 17.44
N ASN A 74 -12.11 8.69 17.06
CA ASN A 74 -10.66 8.58 16.85
C ASN A 74 -10.28 9.00 15.43
N TYR A 75 -9.02 9.43 15.27
CA TYR A 75 -8.44 9.65 13.95
C TYR A 75 -8.43 8.31 13.18
N GLY A 76 -8.94 8.31 11.96
CA GLY A 76 -9.08 7.08 11.18
C GLY A 76 -10.23 6.17 11.62
N ALA A 77 -11.29 6.69 12.27
CA ALA A 77 -12.47 5.89 12.59
C ALA A 77 -13.04 5.17 11.35
N GLY A 78 -13.24 3.85 11.48
CA GLY A 78 -13.63 3.00 10.35
C GLY A 78 -13.20 1.55 10.53
N THR A 79 -13.56 0.71 9.56
CA THR A 79 -13.11 -0.69 9.52
C THR A 79 -11.85 -0.80 8.67
N VAL A 80 -10.80 -1.42 9.21
CA VAL A 80 -9.51 -1.63 8.53
C VAL A 80 -9.32 -3.12 8.24
N MET A 81 -8.96 -3.43 7.00
CA MET A 81 -8.64 -4.77 6.51
C MET A 81 -7.22 -4.79 5.94
N VAL A 82 -6.44 -5.83 6.24
CA VAL A 82 -5.17 -6.08 5.53
C VAL A 82 -5.51 -6.66 4.15
N TRP A 83 -5.60 -5.79 3.14
CA TRP A 83 -6.06 -6.14 1.80
C TRP A 83 -4.96 -6.81 0.97
N ASP A 84 -3.71 -6.38 1.08
CA ASP A 84 -2.56 -7.05 0.49
C ASP A 84 -1.34 -6.84 1.38
N ARG A 85 -0.36 -7.72 1.29
CA ARG A 85 0.91 -7.60 2.02
C ARG A 85 1.97 -8.45 1.35
N GLY A 86 3.22 -8.12 1.64
CA GLY A 86 4.36 -8.88 1.17
C GLY A 86 5.65 -8.11 1.38
N SER A 87 6.63 -8.41 0.55
CA SER A 87 7.92 -7.73 0.54
C SER A 87 8.02 -6.81 -0.68
N TYR A 88 8.91 -5.82 -0.59
CA TYR A 88 9.27 -5.01 -1.75
C TYR A 88 10.79 -4.92 -1.92
N ARG A 89 11.20 -4.56 -3.14
CA ARG A 89 12.58 -4.21 -3.49
C ARG A 89 12.62 -2.82 -4.11
N ASN A 90 13.57 -2.00 -3.72
CA ASN A 90 13.89 -0.75 -4.38
C ASN A 90 14.46 -1.07 -5.77
N LEU A 91 13.93 -0.43 -6.81
CA LEU A 91 14.41 -0.58 -8.19
C LEU A 91 15.54 0.40 -8.53
N SER A 92 15.88 1.32 -7.63
CA SER A 92 17.04 2.19 -7.79
C SER A 92 18.29 1.56 -7.19
N ASP A 93 19.33 1.39 -8.00
CA ASP A 93 20.65 0.90 -7.56
C ASP A 93 21.45 1.99 -6.80
N ASP A 94 21.23 3.27 -7.13
CA ASP A 94 22.08 4.39 -6.66
C ASP A 94 21.39 5.31 -5.65
N THR A 95 20.07 5.18 -5.45
CA THR A 95 19.30 6.05 -4.54
C THR A 95 18.59 5.21 -3.48
N PRO A 96 18.99 5.32 -2.20
CA PRO A 96 18.27 4.70 -1.08
C PRO A 96 16.81 5.15 -1.02
N MET A 97 15.95 4.33 -0.41
CA MET A 97 14.51 4.62 -0.31
C MET A 97 14.22 5.97 0.34
N SER A 98 14.85 6.30 1.46
CA SER A 98 14.65 7.59 2.15
C SER A 98 15.01 8.78 1.28
N GLU A 99 16.15 8.73 0.58
CA GLU A 99 16.56 9.79 -0.34
C GLU A 99 15.61 9.90 -1.55
N GLY A 100 15.14 8.77 -2.09
CA GLY A 100 14.17 8.75 -3.19
C GLY A 100 12.83 9.38 -2.78
N LEU A 101 12.36 9.09 -1.57
CA LEU A 101 11.15 9.69 -1.00
C LEU A 101 11.34 11.20 -0.81
N GLU A 102 12.48 11.65 -0.27
CA GLU A 102 12.81 13.08 -0.17
C GLU A 102 12.83 13.76 -1.54
N LYS A 103 13.43 13.13 -2.56
CA LYS A 103 13.45 13.63 -3.95
C LYS A 103 12.09 13.59 -4.64
N GLY A 104 11.14 12.80 -4.14
CA GLY A 104 9.78 12.71 -4.68
C GLY A 104 9.62 11.66 -5.76
N LEU A 105 10.52 10.68 -5.83
CA LEU A 105 10.42 9.56 -6.76
C LEU A 105 11.02 8.31 -6.14
N VAL A 106 10.20 7.27 -6.00
CA VAL A 106 10.66 5.90 -5.73
C VAL A 106 10.00 4.94 -6.70
N GLU A 107 10.75 3.92 -7.10
CA GLU A 107 10.27 2.82 -7.92
C GLU A 107 10.56 1.54 -7.15
N VAL A 108 9.54 0.72 -6.94
CA VAL A 108 9.62 -0.49 -6.14
C VAL A 108 9.05 -1.67 -6.91
N TRP A 109 9.65 -2.84 -6.71
CA TRP A 109 9.07 -4.11 -7.11
C TRP A 109 8.33 -4.70 -5.92
N LEU A 110 7.01 -4.90 -6.06
CA LEU A 110 6.19 -5.57 -5.05
C LEU A 110 6.19 -7.07 -5.30
N ASP A 111 6.30 -7.83 -4.21
CA ASP A 111 6.07 -9.28 -4.17
C ASP A 111 5.00 -9.57 -3.11
N GLY A 112 3.74 -9.39 -3.51
CA GLY A 112 2.57 -9.56 -2.65
C GLY A 112 1.67 -10.71 -3.06
N GLU A 113 0.66 -10.95 -2.22
CA GLU A 113 -0.36 -11.95 -2.45
C GLU A 113 -1.30 -11.55 -3.61
N LYS A 114 -1.60 -10.25 -3.76
CA LYS A 114 -2.47 -9.73 -4.82
C LYS A 114 -1.70 -8.97 -5.88
N LEU A 115 -0.82 -8.06 -5.47
CA LEU A 115 -0.06 -7.21 -6.37
C LEU A 115 1.38 -7.69 -6.50
N GLY A 116 1.86 -7.71 -7.73
CA GLY A 116 3.24 -8.01 -8.06
C GLY A 116 3.78 -7.08 -9.14
N GLY A 117 5.10 -7.01 -9.24
CA GLY A 117 5.80 -6.24 -10.26
C GLY A 117 6.11 -4.81 -9.85
N GLY A 118 6.57 -4.01 -10.81
CA GLY A 118 7.03 -2.64 -10.60
C GLY A 118 5.88 -1.65 -10.38
N TYR A 119 6.07 -0.76 -9.41
CA TYR A 119 5.24 0.41 -9.11
C TYR A 119 6.11 1.63 -8.87
N ALA A 120 5.68 2.78 -9.38
CA ALA A 120 6.32 4.07 -9.14
C ALA A 120 5.43 4.95 -8.27
N LEU A 121 6.03 5.58 -7.25
CA LEU A 121 5.46 6.70 -6.50
C LEU A 121 6.17 7.98 -6.92
N LYS A 122 5.42 8.92 -7.52
CA LYS A 122 5.94 10.21 -7.97
C LYS A 122 5.20 11.38 -7.33
N ARG A 123 5.90 12.21 -6.57
CA ARG A 123 5.33 13.42 -5.96
C ARG A 123 5.01 14.45 -7.03
N ILE A 124 3.78 14.97 -7.01
CA ILE A 124 3.30 16.00 -7.93
C ILE A 124 3.08 17.34 -7.22
N GLN A 125 2.89 17.33 -5.90
CA GLN A 125 2.69 18.54 -5.10
C GLN A 125 3.26 18.31 -3.69
N GLY A 126 3.97 19.30 -3.13
CA GLY A 126 4.42 19.32 -1.73
C GLY A 126 3.50 20.15 -0.81
N GLY A 127 3.97 20.44 0.40
CA GLY A 127 3.23 21.21 1.42
C GLY A 127 2.64 20.32 2.52
N ASP A 128 1.63 20.83 3.24
CA ASP A 128 1.07 20.17 4.44
C ASP A 128 0.40 18.82 4.16
N LYS A 129 -0.01 18.57 2.90
CA LYS A 129 -0.55 17.30 2.42
C LYS A 129 0.07 16.95 1.06
N PRO A 130 1.28 16.39 1.03
CA PRO A 130 1.94 16.05 -0.22
C PRO A 130 1.09 15.09 -1.05
N GLN A 131 1.01 15.36 -2.35
CA GLN A 131 0.28 14.53 -3.31
C GLN A 131 1.25 13.81 -4.23
N TRP A 132 0.99 12.53 -4.41
CA TRP A 132 1.76 11.59 -5.18
C TRP A 132 0.88 10.90 -6.22
N LEU A 133 1.53 10.31 -7.21
CA LEU A 133 0.92 9.37 -8.13
C LEU A 133 1.53 8.00 -7.87
N LEU A 134 0.68 7.01 -7.59
CA LEU A 134 1.00 5.60 -7.62
C LEU A 134 0.66 5.06 -9.02
N ILE A 135 1.67 4.52 -9.71
CA ILE A 135 1.58 4.14 -11.12
C ILE A 135 2.16 2.74 -11.29
N LYS A 136 1.41 1.81 -11.89
CA LYS A 136 1.94 0.50 -12.28
C LYS A 136 2.98 0.68 -13.39
N MET A 137 4.15 0.07 -13.25
CA MET A 137 5.17 0.06 -14.29
C MET A 137 4.82 -0.95 -15.39
N ARG A 138 5.31 -0.72 -16.60
CA ARG A 138 5.16 -1.65 -17.73
C ARG A 138 6.14 -2.82 -17.57
N ASP A 139 5.64 -3.95 -17.10
CA ASP A 139 6.37 -5.20 -16.92
C ASP A 139 5.42 -6.39 -17.14
N GLU A 140 5.91 -7.61 -16.91
CA GLU A 140 5.16 -8.85 -17.14
C GLU A 140 3.94 -9.02 -16.22
N ALA A 141 3.89 -8.32 -15.07
CA ALA A 141 2.78 -8.38 -14.13
C ALA A 141 1.70 -7.31 -14.41
N ALA A 142 1.94 -6.40 -15.36
CA ALA A 142 0.96 -5.38 -15.75
C ALA A 142 -0.20 -6.01 -16.55
N ASP A 143 -1.43 -5.75 -16.11
CA ASP A 143 -2.65 -6.20 -16.80
C ASP A 143 -3.75 -5.14 -16.66
N ALA A 144 -4.07 -4.47 -17.77
CA ALA A 144 -5.11 -3.45 -17.84
C ALA A 144 -6.54 -4.01 -17.74
N ARG A 145 -6.72 -5.33 -17.87
CA ARG A 145 -8.03 -6.00 -17.74
C ARG A 145 -8.30 -6.49 -16.33
N ARG A 146 -7.26 -6.57 -15.49
CA ARG A 146 -7.37 -7.00 -14.09
C ARG A 146 -7.76 -5.80 -13.23
N ASN A 147 -8.69 -5.99 -12.29
CA ASN A 147 -9.10 -4.95 -11.34
C ASN A 147 -9.21 -5.54 -9.92
N PRO A 148 -8.07 -5.80 -9.25
CA PRO A 148 -8.03 -6.49 -7.95
C PRO A 148 -8.85 -5.76 -6.87
N VAL A 149 -8.90 -4.44 -6.92
CA VAL A 149 -9.67 -3.57 -6.01
C VAL A 149 -11.16 -3.97 -5.98
N SER A 150 -11.67 -4.48 -7.10
CA SER A 150 -13.07 -4.94 -7.24
C SER A 150 -13.24 -6.44 -7.12
N THR A 151 -12.25 -7.24 -7.54
CA THR A 151 -12.39 -8.70 -7.64
C THR A 151 -11.84 -9.46 -6.43
N GLU A 152 -10.91 -8.87 -5.69
CA GLU A 152 -10.18 -9.51 -4.59
C GLU A 152 -10.48 -8.80 -3.27
N THR A 153 -11.71 -8.94 -2.80
CA THR A 153 -12.29 -8.11 -1.71
C THR A 153 -12.06 -8.62 -0.29
N LYS A 154 -11.32 -9.72 -0.12
CA LYS A 154 -11.06 -10.37 1.16
C LYS A 154 -9.68 -10.03 1.72
N SER A 155 -9.54 -10.10 3.04
CA SER A 155 -8.28 -9.97 3.75
C SER A 155 -7.30 -11.06 3.33
N VAL A 156 -6.04 -10.71 3.10
CA VAL A 156 -4.95 -11.69 2.93
C VAL A 156 -4.45 -12.23 4.26
N LYS A 157 -4.74 -11.53 5.37
CA LYS A 157 -4.38 -11.96 6.72
C LYS A 157 -5.36 -13.01 7.25
N SER A 158 -6.66 -12.77 7.10
CA SER A 158 -7.70 -13.60 7.75
C SER A 158 -8.66 -14.28 6.78
N GLY A 159 -8.67 -13.91 5.49
CA GLY A 159 -9.68 -14.36 4.54
C GLY A 159 -11.08 -13.74 4.73
N ARG A 160 -11.26 -12.86 5.72
CA ARG A 160 -12.53 -12.20 6.04
C ARG A 160 -12.82 -11.05 5.06
N SER A 161 -14.10 -10.76 4.88
CA SER A 161 -14.61 -9.54 4.25
C SER A 161 -14.70 -8.38 5.25
N LEU A 162 -14.84 -7.14 4.77
CA LEU A 162 -14.98 -5.96 5.64
C LEU A 162 -16.18 -6.10 6.59
N ASP A 163 -17.30 -6.64 6.10
CA ASP A 163 -18.51 -6.82 6.90
C ASP A 163 -18.38 -7.91 7.95
N GLU A 164 -17.53 -8.93 7.72
CA GLU A 164 -17.20 -9.92 8.74
C GLU A 164 -16.32 -9.31 9.83
N ILE A 165 -15.26 -8.59 9.45
CA ILE A 165 -14.38 -7.87 10.39
C ILE A 165 -15.21 -6.92 11.27
N ARG A 166 -16.09 -6.12 10.66
CA ARG A 166 -16.96 -5.18 11.38
C ARG A 166 -17.87 -5.87 12.40
N ARG A 167 -18.44 -7.02 12.06
CA ARG A 167 -19.41 -7.73 12.92
C ARG A 167 -18.76 -8.42 14.11
N GLU A 168 -17.58 -9.01 13.92
CA GLU A 168 -16.85 -9.71 14.98
C GLU A 168 -16.36 -8.75 16.06
N GLU A 169 -15.83 -7.60 15.67
CA GLU A 169 -15.37 -6.57 16.62
C GLU A 169 -16.53 -5.88 17.34
N ALA A 170 -17.72 -5.80 16.72
CA ALA A 170 -18.92 -5.31 17.39
C ALA A 170 -19.52 -6.32 18.40
N SER A 171 -19.08 -7.58 18.35
CA SER A 171 -19.58 -8.67 19.21
C SER A 171 -18.63 -8.97 20.39
N THR A 172 -17.52 -8.25 20.49
CA THR A 172 -16.50 -8.37 21.55
C THR A 172 -16.62 -7.20 22.51
#